data_AF-A0A0A6VYW2-F1
#
_entry.id   AF-A0A0A6VYW2-F1
#
_cell.length_a   1.000
_cell.length_b   1.000
_cell.length_c   1.000
_cell.angle_alpha   90.00
_cell.angle_beta   90.00
_cell.angle_gamma   90.00
#
_symmetry.space_group_name_H-M   'P 1'
#
loop_
_entity.id
_entity.type
_entity.pdbx_description
1 polymer ?
#
loop_
_entity_poly.entity_id
_entity_poly.type
_entity_poly.pdbx_seq_one_letter_code
_entity_poly.pdbx_strand_id
1 'polypeptide(L)'
;MALDDPRRLIPRTDQLLALPPVRRALERLSEDVVGALVRETQDRARRGEIAPGEVEPAVLAALGARSASSLTPVLNATGVVVHTNLGRAPLSAAALDALVTAGGYVDVELDLVSGTRSRRGAAARAALLAACPPAEDALVVNNGAAALVLATTALAAGREVVISRGELVEIGAGFRLPELIESTGARLREVGTTNRTHLRDYAEAIGPETGCLLKVHPSNFRLEGFTSAVEVDELRPLARAHGLPLVADLGSGLLVPDPQLPSEPDAASVLEGGADLVIASGDKLLGGPQAGLLLGGSNAVARLAAHPLARAVRADKLALAALEATLTGGPAPVTTALHADPDRLRDRAERLGAAVGAPVVAHDGRVGGGGAPGVPLPGWAVRLPEAAAPLLRTGRPAVLPRVHDRACLVDLRCVPESEDERLRAAVQAALTALAGADGGPGGAR
;
A
#
# COMPACT_ATOMS: atom_id res chain seq x y z
N MET A 1 64.74 -9.83 -9.19
CA MET A 1 63.45 -10.28 -9.74
C MET A 1 62.41 -9.24 -9.35
N ALA A 2 61.95 -8.41 -10.30
CA ALA A 2 60.80 -7.55 -10.05
C ALA A 2 59.60 -8.46 -9.75
N LEU A 3 59.00 -8.31 -8.57
CA LEU A 3 57.74 -8.96 -8.23
C LEU A 3 56.73 -8.55 -9.31
N ASP A 4 56.25 -9.52 -10.09
CA ASP A 4 55.30 -9.29 -11.18
C ASP A 4 54.06 -8.61 -10.61
N ASP A 5 53.66 -7.47 -11.18
CA ASP A 5 52.55 -6.67 -10.64
C ASP A 5 51.26 -7.49 -10.74
N PRO A 6 50.67 -7.93 -9.61
CA PRO A 6 49.51 -8.81 -9.62
C PRO A 6 48.30 -8.18 -10.33
N ARG A 7 48.27 -6.85 -10.48
CA ARG A 7 47.22 -6.14 -11.23
C ARG A 7 47.19 -6.49 -12.72
N ARG A 8 48.29 -7.03 -13.28
CA ARG A 8 48.33 -7.54 -14.66
C ARG A 8 47.47 -8.78 -14.88
N LEU A 9 47.13 -9.49 -13.80
CA LEU A 9 46.29 -10.69 -13.82
C LEU A 9 44.79 -10.36 -13.73
N ILE A 10 44.40 -9.09 -13.60
CA ILE A 10 42.99 -8.68 -13.57
C ILE A 10 42.39 -8.94 -14.96
N PRO A 11 41.33 -9.76 -15.09
CA PRO A 11 40.69 -10.04 -16.37
C PRO A 11 40.26 -8.75 -17.07
N ARG A 12 40.42 -8.69 -18.40
CA ARG A 12 40.02 -7.50 -19.16
C ARG A 12 38.50 -7.38 -19.24
N THR A 13 38.01 -6.16 -19.41
CA THR A 13 36.56 -5.89 -19.45
C THR A 13 35.88 -6.62 -20.61
N ASP A 14 36.50 -6.67 -21.79
CA ASP A 14 36.01 -7.41 -22.96
C ASP A 14 35.89 -8.91 -22.69
N GLN A 15 36.85 -9.49 -21.96
CA GLN A 15 36.80 -10.90 -21.55
C GLN A 15 35.63 -11.16 -20.59
N LEU A 16 35.45 -10.30 -19.58
CA LEU A 16 34.34 -10.43 -18.62
C LEU A 16 32.98 -10.24 -19.30
N LEU A 17 32.84 -9.26 -20.20
CA LEU A 17 31.61 -9.03 -20.96
C LEU A 17 31.29 -10.16 -21.95
N ALA A 18 32.30 -10.89 -22.42
CA ALA A 18 32.11 -12.04 -23.30
C ALA A 18 31.58 -13.29 -22.58
N LEU A 19 31.65 -13.35 -21.24
CA LEU A 19 31.21 -14.51 -20.47
C LEU A 19 29.71 -14.79 -20.68
N PRO A 20 29.32 -16.06 -20.96
CA PRO A 20 27.91 -16.40 -21.18
C PRO A 20 26.95 -16.00 -20.05
N PRO A 21 27.31 -16.12 -18.76
CA PRO A 21 26.46 -15.61 -17.67
C PRO A 21 26.29 -14.09 -17.68
N VAL A 22 27.34 -13.34 -18.07
CA VAL A 22 27.29 -11.87 -18.18
C VAL A 22 26.41 -11.46 -19.36
N ARG A 23 26.50 -12.17 -20.50
CA ARG A 23 25.60 -11.99 -21.63
C ARG A 23 24.13 -12.28 -21.28
N ARG A 24 23.86 -13.34 -20.52
CA ARG A 24 22.51 -13.62 -20.00
C ARG A 24 22.00 -12.50 -19.07
N ALA A 25 22.88 -11.88 -18.28
CA ALA A 25 22.48 -10.76 -17.44
C ALA A 25 22.01 -9.54 -18.26
N LEU A 26 22.50 -9.36 -19.49
CA LEU A 26 22.07 -8.28 -20.40
C LEU A 26 20.62 -8.44 -20.89
N GLU A 27 20.01 -9.62 -20.78
CA GLU A 27 18.59 -9.81 -21.06
C GLU A 27 17.69 -9.13 -20.00
N ARG A 28 18.24 -8.84 -18.82
CA ARG A 28 17.53 -8.29 -17.66
C ARG A 28 18.06 -6.94 -17.18
N LEU A 29 19.32 -6.62 -17.45
CA LEU A 29 20.02 -5.42 -16.98
C LEU A 29 20.60 -4.66 -18.18
N SER A 30 20.66 -3.33 -18.10
CA SER A 30 21.28 -2.53 -19.16
C SER A 30 22.80 -2.76 -19.23
N GLU A 31 23.38 -2.53 -20.41
CA GLU A 31 24.83 -2.59 -20.62
C GLU A 31 25.59 -1.68 -19.66
N ASP A 32 25.06 -0.48 -19.37
CA ASP A 32 25.67 0.47 -18.43
C ASP A 32 25.77 -0.11 -17.01
N VAL A 33 24.72 -0.80 -16.53
CA VAL A 33 24.70 -1.42 -15.20
C VAL A 33 25.69 -2.58 -15.15
N VAL A 34 25.68 -3.45 -16.15
CA VAL A 34 26.62 -4.58 -16.23
C VAL A 34 28.06 -4.07 -16.33
N GLY A 35 28.32 -3.09 -17.17
CA GLY A 35 29.62 -2.46 -17.33
C GLY A 35 30.11 -1.76 -16.04
N ALA A 36 29.20 -1.10 -15.31
CA ALA A 36 29.52 -0.49 -14.02
C ALA A 36 29.93 -1.54 -12.98
N LEU A 37 29.20 -2.66 -12.88
CA LEU A 37 29.53 -3.75 -11.97
C LEU A 37 30.88 -4.40 -12.28
N VAL A 38 31.18 -4.58 -13.57
CA VAL A 38 32.48 -5.10 -14.03
C VAL A 38 33.60 -4.13 -13.63
N ARG A 39 33.45 -2.84 -13.92
CA ARG A 39 34.46 -1.81 -13.58
C ARG A 39 34.66 -1.71 -12.07
N GLU A 40 33.57 -1.67 -11.30
CA GLU A 40 33.61 -1.61 -9.84
C GLU A 40 34.39 -2.79 -9.26
N THR A 41 34.12 -4.01 -9.75
CA THR A 41 34.80 -5.22 -9.27
C THR A 41 36.28 -5.25 -9.68
N GLN A 42 36.61 -4.82 -10.90
CA GLN A 42 38.01 -4.64 -11.32
C GLN A 42 38.73 -3.59 -10.47
N ASP A 43 38.07 -2.49 -10.11
CA ASP A 43 38.64 -1.44 -9.26
C ASP A 43 38.90 -1.93 -7.83
N ARG A 44 38.03 -2.78 -7.28
CA ARG A 44 38.28 -3.46 -5.99
C ARG A 44 39.58 -4.28 -6.06
N ALA A 45 39.81 -5.01 -7.14
CA ALA A 45 41.06 -5.74 -7.35
C ALA A 45 42.27 -4.80 -7.53
N ARG A 46 42.11 -3.68 -8.25
CA ARG A 46 43.17 -2.65 -8.39
C ARG A 46 43.56 -2.02 -7.06
N ARG A 47 42.61 -1.88 -6.13
CA ARG A 47 42.82 -1.40 -4.74
C ARG A 47 43.32 -2.49 -3.79
N GLY A 48 43.41 -3.74 -4.23
CA GLY A 48 43.86 -4.87 -3.40
C GLY A 48 42.82 -5.39 -2.41
N GLU A 49 41.54 -5.04 -2.59
CA GLU A 49 40.43 -5.52 -1.74
C GLU A 49 40.02 -6.96 -2.04
N ILE A 50 40.27 -7.42 -3.27
CA ILE A 50 40.07 -8.80 -3.74
C ILE A 50 41.26 -9.21 -4.61
N ALA A 51 41.54 -10.51 -4.69
CA ALA A 51 42.58 -11.00 -5.59
C ALA A 51 42.14 -10.91 -7.07
N PRO A 52 43.07 -10.74 -8.03
CA PRO A 52 42.73 -10.70 -9.45
C PRO A 52 41.92 -11.90 -9.95
N GLY A 53 42.19 -13.10 -9.44
CA GLY A 53 41.43 -14.32 -9.76
C GLY A 53 40.01 -14.36 -9.19
N GLU A 54 39.67 -13.49 -8.24
CA GLU A 54 38.32 -13.40 -7.65
C GLU A 54 37.41 -12.43 -8.41
N VAL A 55 37.93 -11.67 -9.38
CA VAL A 55 37.17 -10.67 -10.12
C VAL A 55 36.01 -11.30 -10.88
N GLU A 56 36.23 -12.40 -11.62
CA GLU A 56 35.16 -13.07 -12.35
C GLU A 56 34.06 -13.62 -11.41
N PRO A 57 34.38 -14.45 -10.39
CA PRO A 57 33.38 -14.90 -9.41
C PRO A 57 32.63 -13.74 -8.74
N ALA A 58 33.32 -12.66 -8.40
CA ALA A 58 32.71 -11.48 -7.78
C ALA A 58 31.76 -10.73 -8.73
N VAL A 59 32.11 -10.61 -10.02
CA VAL A 59 31.21 -10.05 -11.05
C VAL A 59 29.96 -10.91 -11.18
N LEU A 60 30.12 -12.24 -11.26
CA LEU A 60 28.99 -13.17 -11.40
C LEU A 60 28.07 -13.12 -10.17
N ALA A 61 28.64 -13.08 -8.96
CA ALA A 61 27.89 -12.92 -7.72
C ALA A 61 27.13 -11.58 -7.68
N ALA A 62 27.79 -10.49 -8.07
CA ALA A 62 27.17 -9.16 -8.10
C ALA A 62 26.03 -9.07 -9.11
N LEU A 63 26.19 -9.67 -10.30
CA LEU A 63 25.13 -9.76 -11.32
C LEU A 63 23.97 -10.64 -10.86
N GLY A 64 24.25 -11.80 -10.27
CA GLY A 64 23.23 -12.70 -9.73
C GLY A 64 22.41 -12.08 -8.60
N ALA A 65 23.04 -11.22 -7.79
CA ALA A 65 22.37 -10.49 -6.71
C ALA A 65 21.66 -9.21 -7.18
N ARG A 66 21.86 -8.77 -8.42
CA ARG A 66 21.31 -7.50 -8.94
C ARG A 66 19.94 -7.71 -9.57
N SER A 67 18.95 -6.97 -9.07
CA SER A 67 17.64 -6.82 -9.69
C SER A 67 17.61 -5.58 -10.59
N ALA A 68 16.71 -5.57 -11.58
CA ALA A 68 16.41 -4.40 -12.38
C ALA A 68 15.70 -3.30 -11.58
N SER A 69 15.16 -3.64 -10.39
CA SER A 69 14.59 -2.71 -9.42
C SER A 69 15.44 -2.68 -8.15
N SER A 70 15.58 -1.50 -7.54
CA SER A 70 16.23 -1.32 -6.24
C SER A 70 15.36 -1.73 -5.06
N LEU A 71 14.06 -1.96 -5.28
CA LEU A 71 13.14 -2.39 -4.24
C LEU A 71 13.52 -3.78 -3.71
N THR A 72 13.59 -3.91 -2.39
CA THR A 72 13.89 -5.17 -1.72
C THR A 72 12.57 -5.83 -1.26
N PRO A 73 12.28 -7.09 -1.63
CA PRO A 73 11.16 -7.82 -1.07
C PRO A 73 11.32 -7.99 0.45
N VAL A 74 10.26 -7.71 1.20
CA VAL A 74 10.24 -7.79 2.67
C VAL A 74 9.13 -8.74 3.12
N LEU A 75 9.46 -9.70 3.98
CA LEU A 75 8.46 -10.46 4.72
C LEU A 75 7.92 -9.58 5.84
N ASN A 76 6.64 -9.22 5.75
CA ASN A 76 5.96 -8.41 6.75
C ASN A 76 5.62 -9.25 7.99
N ALA A 77 6.49 -9.21 8.99
CA ALA A 77 6.31 -9.89 10.27
C ALA A 77 5.87 -8.93 11.39
N THR A 78 5.23 -7.81 11.03
CA THR A 78 4.85 -6.75 11.98
C THR A 78 3.48 -6.94 12.61
N GLY A 79 2.63 -7.79 12.01
CA GLY A 79 1.21 -7.90 12.34
C GLY A 79 0.34 -6.75 11.80
N VAL A 80 0.92 -5.81 11.04
CA VAL A 80 0.20 -4.69 10.44
C VAL A 80 -0.19 -5.01 9.00
N VAL A 81 -1.50 -5.14 8.74
CA VAL A 81 -2.05 -5.61 7.45
C VAL A 81 -1.77 -4.63 6.31
N VAL A 82 -2.14 -3.36 6.49
CA VAL A 82 -1.92 -2.26 5.55
C VAL A 82 -0.76 -1.41 6.05
N HIS A 83 0.46 -1.83 5.72
CA HIS A 83 1.68 -1.18 6.16
C HIS A 83 2.17 -0.15 5.13
N THR A 84 2.04 1.15 5.42
CA THR A 84 2.35 2.23 4.47
C THR A 84 3.79 2.19 3.94
N ASN A 85 4.78 1.94 4.82
CA ASN A 85 6.19 1.89 4.40
C ASN A 85 6.56 0.64 3.58
N LEU A 86 5.71 -0.39 3.58
CA LEU A 86 5.92 -1.63 2.79
C LEU A 86 5.09 -1.64 1.49
N GLY A 87 4.47 -0.51 1.13
CA GLY A 87 3.66 -0.40 -0.08
C GLY A 87 2.19 -0.77 0.10
N ARG A 88 1.66 -0.76 1.33
CA ARG A 88 0.24 -1.01 1.67
C ARG A 88 -0.22 -2.44 1.30
N ALA A 89 -1.24 -2.57 0.46
CA ALA A 89 -1.85 -3.85 0.12
C ALA A 89 -0.96 -4.68 -0.84
N PRO A 90 -0.56 -5.91 -0.44
CA PRO A 90 0.00 -6.85 -1.40
C PRO A 90 -1.10 -7.39 -2.32
N LEU A 91 -0.75 -7.64 -3.58
CA LEU A 91 -1.67 -8.15 -4.59
C LEU A 91 -1.81 -9.68 -4.54
N SER A 92 -3.00 -10.17 -4.87
CA SER A 92 -3.25 -11.61 -5.05
C SER A 92 -2.52 -12.15 -6.29
N ALA A 93 -2.38 -13.48 -6.38
CA ALA A 93 -1.79 -14.12 -7.56
C ALA A 93 -2.54 -13.73 -8.86
N ALA A 94 -3.88 -13.72 -8.83
CA ALA A 94 -4.70 -13.31 -9.95
C ALA A 94 -4.43 -11.85 -10.38
N ALA A 95 -4.28 -10.94 -9.42
CA ALA A 95 -3.95 -9.55 -9.71
C ALA A 95 -2.51 -9.40 -10.27
N LEU A 96 -1.55 -10.19 -9.79
CA LEU A 96 -0.19 -10.23 -10.35
C LEU A 96 -0.17 -10.77 -11.79
N ASP A 97 -0.92 -11.84 -12.08
CA ASP A 97 -1.05 -12.39 -13.44
C ASP A 97 -1.68 -11.37 -14.40
N ALA A 98 -2.68 -10.63 -13.92
CA ALA A 98 -3.28 -9.52 -14.66
C ALA A 98 -2.27 -8.39 -14.94
N LEU A 99 -1.39 -8.05 -13.99
CA LEU A 99 -0.31 -7.08 -14.21
C LEU A 99 0.70 -7.56 -15.26
N VAL A 100 1.11 -8.83 -15.21
CA VAL A 100 2.04 -9.41 -16.18
C VAL A 100 1.45 -9.34 -17.58
N THR A 101 0.18 -9.73 -17.71
CA THR A 101 -0.57 -9.65 -18.98
C THR A 101 -0.67 -8.20 -19.47
N ALA A 102 -1.08 -7.29 -18.59
CA ALA A 102 -1.18 -5.86 -18.89
C ALA A 102 0.17 -5.20 -19.18
N GLY A 103 1.30 -5.85 -18.86
CA GLY A 103 2.63 -5.44 -19.29
C GLY A 103 2.76 -5.36 -20.83
N GLY A 104 2.06 -6.24 -21.54
CA GLY A 104 1.97 -6.26 -23.01
C GLY A 104 0.91 -5.33 -23.59
N TYR A 105 0.56 -5.54 -24.87
CA TYR A 105 -0.60 -4.89 -25.49
C TYR A 105 -1.89 -5.56 -25.02
N VAL A 106 -2.83 -4.76 -24.54
CA VAL A 106 -4.15 -5.19 -24.07
C VAL A 106 -5.22 -4.20 -24.54
N ASP A 107 -6.46 -4.66 -24.59
CA ASP A 107 -7.65 -3.98 -25.10
C ASP A 107 -8.27 -2.97 -24.11
N VAL A 108 -7.43 -2.23 -23.38
CA VAL A 108 -7.84 -1.32 -22.29
C VAL A 108 -8.88 -0.25 -22.71
N GLU A 109 -8.88 0.15 -23.98
CA GLU A 109 -9.79 1.14 -24.62
C GLU A 109 -10.20 0.67 -26.03
N LEU A 110 -10.20 -0.64 -26.29
CA LEU A 110 -10.54 -1.21 -27.60
C LEU A 110 -11.69 -2.21 -27.42
N ASP A 111 -12.71 -2.11 -28.26
CA ASP A 111 -13.69 -3.18 -28.40
C ASP A 111 -13.19 -4.14 -29.49
N LEU A 112 -12.88 -5.39 -29.11
CA LEU A 112 -12.31 -6.36 -30.03
C LEU A 112 -13.27 -6.83 -31.11
N VAL A 113 -14.59 -6.75 -30.88
CA VAL A 113 -15.61 -7.17 -31.85
C VAL A 113 -15.69 -6.18 -33.01
N SER A 114 -15.75 -4.89 -32.72
CA SER A 114 -15.83 -3.80 -33.72
C SER A 114 -14.47 -3.31 -34.19
N GLY A 115 -13.40 -3.54 -33.43
CA GLY A 115 -12.08 -2.95 -33.67
C GLY A 115 -12.02 -1.45 -33.38
N THR A 116 -13.01 -0.90 -32.66
CA THR A 116 -13.12 0.55 -32.43
C THR A 116 -12.86 0.93 -30.97
N ARG A 117 -12.62 2.23 -30.73
CA ARG A 117 -12.33 2.74 -29.40
C ARG A 117 -13.51 2.54 -28.45
N SER A 118 -13.25 1.99 -27.28
CA SER A 118 -14.20 1.77 -26.19
C SER A 118 -13.91 2.66 -24.96
N ARG A 119 -14.74 2.57 -23.93
CA ARG A 119 -14.49 3.24 -22.64
C ARG A 119 -13.34 2.55 -21.92
N ARG A 120 -12.39 3.37 -21.42
CA ARG A 120 -11.24 2.86 -20.65
C ARG A 120 -11.70 2.10 -19.42
N GLY A 121 -11.18 0.89 -19.24
CA GLY A 121 -11.38 0.13 -18.01
C GLY A 121 -12.84 -0.26 -17.75
N ALA A 122 -13.61 -0.54 -18.81
CA ALA A 122 -15.02 -0.92 -18.71
C ALA A 122 -15.26 -2.13 -17.78
N ALA A 123 -14.37 -3.12 -17.83
CA ALA A 123 -14.46 -4.32 -17.00
C ALA A 123 -14.14 -4.03 -15.52
N ALA A 124 -13.08 -3.26 -15.22
CA ALA A 124 -12.81 -2.78 -13.87
C ALA A 124 -13.97 -1.96 -13.28
N ARG A 125 -14.60 -1.09 -14.08
CA ARG A 125 -15.82 -0.36 -13.69
C ARG A 125 -16.97 -1.32 -13.39
N ALA A 126 -17.22 -2.31 -14.24
CA ALA A 126 -18.29 -3.28 -14.03
C ALA A 126 -18.05 -4.11 -12.75
N ALA A 127 -16.81 -4.51 -12.49
CA ALA A 127 -16.44 -5.24 -11.29
C ALA A 127 -16.66 -4.41 -10.01
N LEU A 128 -16.36 -3.10 -10.04
CA LEU A 128 -16.65 -2.20 -8.92
C LEU A 128 -18.15 -2.07 -8.64
N LEU A 129 -18.97 -1.92 -9.68
CA LEU A 129 -20.42 -1.83 -9.55
C LEU A 129 -21.02 -3.14 -9.02
N ALA A 130 -20.48 -4.28 -9.43
CA ALA A 130 -20.87 -5.57 -8.88
C ALA A 130 -20.50 -5.71 -7.39
N ALA A 131 -19.35 -5.17 -6.98
CA ALA A 131 -18.87 -5.21 -5.60
C ALA A 131 -19.51 -4.14 -4.69
N CYS A 132 -20.10 -3.09 -5.24
CA CYS A 132 -20.83 -2.05 -4.50
C CYS A 132 -22.17 -1.75 -5.18
N PRO A 133 -23.18 -2.64 -5.04
CA PRO A 133 -24.46 -2.55 -5.75
C PRO A 133 -25.25 -1.24 -5.58
N PRO A 134 -25.18 -0.51 -4.43
CA PRO A 134 -25.84 0.78 -4.31
C PRO A 134 -25.28 1.88 -5.22
N ALA A 135 -24.08 1.72 -5.77
CA ALA A 135 -23.53 2.66 -6.74
C ALA A 135 -24.19 2.48 -8.11
N GLU A 136 -24.71 3.55 -8.70
CA GLU A 136 -25.23 3.52 -10.07
C GLU A 136 -24.12 3.58 -11.12
N ASP A 137 -23.04 4.29 -10.81
CA ASP A 137 -21.88 4.48 -11.67
C ASP A 137 -20.58 4.57 -10.85
N ALA A 138 -19.45 4.32 -11.51
CA ALA A 138 -18.12 4.32 -10.93
C ALA A 138 -17.08 4.93 -11.87
N LEU A 139 -16.12 5.65 -11.31
CA LEU A 139 -14.93 6.16 -11.99
C LEU A 139 -13.67 5.78 -11.20
N VAL A 140 -12.64 5.34 -11.92
CA VAL A 140 -11.34 4.98 -11.35
C VAL A 140 -10.29 6.01 -11.79
N VAL A 141 -9.61 6.60 -10.81
CA VAL A 141 -8.52 7.56 -10.98
C VAL A 141 -7.26 7.07 -10.26
N ASN A 142 -6.17 7.83 -10.35
CA ASN A 142 -4.83 7.42 -9.91
C ASN A 142 -4.75 7.01 -8.43
N ASN A 143 -5.34 7.78 -7.52
CA ASN A 143 -5.37 7.49 -6.08
C ASN A 143 -6.50 8.28 -5.40
N GLY A 144 -6.76 8.00 -4.11
CA GLY A 144 -7.80 8.69 -3.34
C GLY A 144 -7.64 10.21 -3.29
N ALA A 145 -6.40 10.72 -3.20
CA ALA A 145 -6.14 12.17 -3.24
C ALA A 145 -6.57 12.78 -4.59
N ALA A 146 -6.27 12.09 -5.70
CA ALA A 146 -6.67 12.52 -7.02
C ALA A 146 -8.20 12.46 -7.22
N ALA A 147 -8.88 11.51 -6.56
CA ALA A 147 -10.34 11.43 -6.52
C ALA A 147 -10.93 12.65 -5.78
N LEU A 148 -10.38 13.00 -4.61
CA LEU A 148 -10.79 14.18 -3.86
C LEU A 148 -10.56 15.46 -4.67
N VAL A 149 -9.39 15.65 -5.26
CA VAL A 149 -9.09 16.80 -6.13
C VAL A 149 -10.10 16.90 -7.29
N LEU A 150 -10.37 15.79 -7.97
CA LEU A 150 -11.31 15.78 -9.09
C LEU A 150 -12.72 16.14 -8.63
N ALA A 151 -13.18 15.58 -7.51
CA ALA A 151 -14.48 15.87 -6.94
C ALA A 151 -14.62 17.33 -6.53
N THR A 152 -13.68 17.88 -5.75
CA THR A 152 -13.77 19.27 -5.28
C THR A 152 -13.60 20.27 -6.41
N THR A 153 -12.76 19.99 -7.41
CA THR A 153 -12.63 20.84 -8.60
C THR A 153 -13.94 20.84 -9.41
N ALA A 154 -14.46 19.65 -9.73
CA ALA A 154 -15.64 19.52 -10.58
C ALA A 154 -16.92 20.04 -9.91
N LEU A 155 -17.01 19.95 -8.58
CA LEU A 155 -18.22 20.28 -7.82
C LEU A 155 -18.18 21.70 -7.20
N ALA A 156 -17.00 22.17 -6.76
CA ALA A 156 -16.89 23.34 -5.88
C ALA A 156 -15.75 24.32 -6.25
N ALA A 157 -15.15 24.25 -7.44
CA ALA A 157 -14.18 25.27 -7.87
C ALA A 157 -14.81 26.68 -7.83
N GLY A 158 -14.13 27.62 -7.17
CA GLY A 158 -14.61 28.98 -6.94
C GLY A 158 -15.75 29.11 -5.92
N ARG A 159 -16.13 28.01 -5.26
CA ARG A 159 -17.24 27.91 -4.29
C ARG A 159 -16.76 27.34 -2.96
N GLU A 160 -17.65 27.27 -1.99
CA GLU A 160 -17.38 26.75 -0.66
C GLU A 160 -17.60 25.23 -0.56
N VAL A 161 -16.67 24.54 0.12
CA VAL A 161 -16.81 23.16 0.57
C VAL A 161 -17.06 23.18 2.07
N VAL A 162 -18.27 22.81 2.49
CA VAL A 162 -18.63 22.80 3.92
C VAL A 162 -18.20 21.47 4.54
N ILE A 163 -17.40 21.53 5.60
CA ILE A 163 -16.78 20.36 6.24
C ILE A 163 -16.64 20.58 7.76
N SER A 164 -16.74 19.50 8.55
CA SER A 164 -16.48 19.56 9.99
C SER A 164 -15.01 19.82 10.31
N ARG A 165 -14.72 20.64 11.33
CA ARG A 165 -13.35 20.83 11.86
C ARG A 165 -12.71 19.55 12.38
N GLY A 166 -13.51 18.60 12.87
CA GLY A 166 -13.03 17.30 13.35
C GLY A 166 -12.54 16.38 12.23
N GLU A 167 -12.79 16.77 10.98
CA GLU A 167 -12.55 15.96 9.78
C GLU A 167 -11.41 16.51 8.91
N LEU A 168 -10.70 17.53 9.40
CA LEU A 168 -9.52 18.10 8.73
C LEU A 168 -8.29 17.25 9.03
N VAL A 169 -8.05 16.25 8.18
CA VAL A 169 -7.05 15.22 8.42
C VAL A 169 -5.69 15.58 7.80
N GLU A 170 -4.62 15.32 8.57
CA GLU A 170 -3.27 15.13 8.04
C GLU A 170 -2.97 13.61 7.97
N ILE A 171 -2.52 13.16 6.80
CA ILE A 171 -2.16 11.76 6.53
C ILE A 171 -0.65 11.73 6.21
N GLY A 172 -0.04 10.55 6.34
CA GLY A 172 1.42 10.34 6.31
C GLY A 172 2.20 11.15 5.26
N ALA A 173 3.45 11.48 5.62
CA ALA A 173 4.36 12.36 4.87
C ALA A 173 3.91 13.85 4.78
N GLY A 174 3.10 14.32 5.73
CA GLY A 174 2.67 15.72 5.81
C GLY A 174 1.57 16.10 4.83
N PHE A 175 0.87 15.12 4.25
CA PHE A 175 -0.23 15.37 3.33
C PHE A 175 -1.46 15.87 4.08
N ARG A 176 -1.90 17.09 3.78
CA ARG A 176 -3.04 17.75 4.44
C ARG A 176 -4.20 17.88 3.48
N LEU A 177 -5.33 17.28 3.83
CA LEU A 177 -6.57 17.39 3.05
C LEU A 177 -6.98 18.87 2.83
N PRO A 178 -6.89 19.76 3.84
CA PRO A 178 -7.26 21.16 3.64
C PRO A 178 -6.46 21.84 2.52
N GLU A 179 -5.13 21.73 2.56
CA GLU A 179 -4.23 22.31 1.56
C GLU A 179 -4.50 21.75 0.15
N LEU A 180 -4.83 20.45 0.06
CA LEU A 180 -5.22 19.83 -1.20
C LEU A 180 -6.52 20.40 -1.75
N ILE A 181 -7.55 20.54 -0.92
CA ILE A 181 -8.86 21.07 -1.33
C ILE A 181 -8.73 22.54 -1.76
N GLU A 182 -8.00 23.36 -1.00
CA GLU A 182 -7.77 24.76 -1.36
C GLU A 182 -6.99 24.91 -2.67
N SER A 183 -6.07 23.99 -2.97
CA SER A 183 -5.34 23.97 -4.24
C SER A 183 -6.24 23.82 -5.48
N THR A 184 -7.48 23.33 -5.30
CA THR A 184 -8.46 23.22 -6.40
C THR A 184 -9.20 24.51 -6.70
N GLY A 185 -8.89 25.60 -6.00
CA GLY A 185 -9.63 26.86 -6.05
C GLY A 185 -10.96 26.83 -5.31
N ALA A 186 -11.22 25.78 -4.54
CA ALA A 186 -12.34 25.72 -3.59
C ALA A 186 -11.98 26.47 -2.31
N ARG A 187 -12.98 27.01 -1.62
CA ARG A 187 -12.81 27.65 -0.30
C ARG A 187 -13.34 26.71 0.78
N LEU A 188 -12.57 26.43 1.81
CA LEU A 188 -13.07 25.63 2.92
C LEU A 188 -13.99 26.47 3.82
N ARG A 189 -15.18 25.94 4.10
CA ARG A 189 -16.14 26.50 5.05
C ARG A 189 -16.26 25.52 6.21
N GLU A 190 -15.35 25.67 7.17
CA GLU A 190 -15.27 24.80 8.34
C GLU A 190 -16.42 25.05 9.33
N VAL A 191 -17.01 23.98 9.87
CA VAL A 191 -18.12 24.03 10.82
C VAL A 191 -17.87 23.23 12.10
N GLY A 192 -18.61 23.56 13.16
CA GLY A 192 -18.50 22.92 14.47
C GLY A 192 -17.13 23.13 15.13
N THR A 193 -16.73 22.15 15.93
CA THR A 193 -15.45 22.10 16.65
C THR A 193 -14.73 20.78 16.36
N THR A 194 -13.48 20.65 16.83
CA THR A 194 -12.68 19.43 16.61
C THR A 194 -13.36 18.18 17.12
N ASN A 195 -13.94 18.21 18.33
CA ASN A 195 -14.55 17.04 18.96
C ASN A 195 -16.07 16.95 18.72
N ARG A 196 -16.76 18.09 18.52
CA ARG A 196 -18.22 18.13 18.38
C ARG A 196 -18.65 18.95 17.18
N THR A 197 -19.40 18.30 16.31
CA THR A 197 -20.17 18.94 15.24
C THR A 197 -21.63 18.50 15.36
N HIS A 198 -22.54 19.41 15.04
CA HIS A 198 -23.98 19.20 15.03
C HIS A 198 -24.58 19.63 13.69
N LEU A 199 -25.76 19.09 13.34
CA LEU A 199 -26.42 19.39 12.07
C LEU A 199 -26.67 20.89 11.85
N ARG A 200 -26.96 21.64 12.93
CA ARG A 200 -27.13 23.10 12.87
C ARG A 200 -25.88 23.82 12.36
N ASP A 201 -24.69 23.31 12.67
CA ASP A 201 -23.44 23.95 12.30
C ASP A 201 -23.27 23.92 10.76
N TYR A 202 -23.71 22.83 10.13
CA TYR A 202 -23.80 22.73 8.67
C TYR A 202 -24.90 23.63 8.11
N ALA A 203 -26.10 23.62 8.69
CA ALA A 203 -27.23 24.41 8.20
C ALA A 203 -26.94 25.92 8.21
N GLU A 204 -26.29 26.43 9.27
CA GLU A 204 -25.90 27.84 9.40
C GLU A 204 -24.77 28.25 8.44
N ALA A 205 -24.00 27.29 7.92
CA ALA A 205 -22.90 27.55 7.01
C ALA A 205 -23.29 27.54 5.54
N ILE A 206 -24.44 26.96 5.19
CA ILE A 206 -24.92 26.90 3.80
C ILE A 206 -25.35 28.29 3.33
N GLY A 207 -24.83 28.69 2.17
CA GLY A 207 -25.16 29.95 1.52
C GLY A 207 -25.10 29.87 -0.01
N PRO A 208 -25.28 31.02 -0.71
CA PRO A 208 -25.27 31.07 -2.18
C PRO A 208 -23.96 30.58 -2.82
N GLU A 209 -22.86 30.68 -2.08
CA GLU A 209 -21.53 30.28 -2.52
C GLU A 209 -21.21 28.81 -2.23
N THR A 210 -22.10 28.05 -1.58
CA THR A 210 -21.85 26.64 -1.26
C THR A 210 -21.86 25.78 -2.52
N GLY A 211 -20.76 25.05 -2.74
CA GLY A 211 -20.57 24.14 -3.86
C GLY A 211 -20.93 22.70 -3.54
N CYS A 212 -20.53 22.21 -2.36
CA CYS A 212 -20.91 20.88 -1.86
C CYS A 212 -20.76 20.78 -0.33
N LEU A 213 -21.36 19.74 0.23
CA LEU A 213 -21.07 19.25 1.57
C LEU A 213 -20.06 18.10 1.47
N LEU A 214 -19.03 18.13 2.31
CA LEU A 214 -18.01 17.09 2.37
C LEU A 214 -17.98 16.48 3.78
N LYS A 215 -18.12 15.16 3.84
CA LYS A 215 -17.92 14.33 5.03
C LYS A 215 -16.64 13.53 4.83
N VAL A 216 -15.70 13.61 5.77
CA VAL A 216 -14.45 12.82 5.71
C VAL A 216 -14.37 11.85 6.88
N HIS A 217 -13.97 10.61 6.61
CA HIS A 217 -13.68 9.62 7.64
C HIS A 217 -12.25 9.78 8.18
N PRO A 218 -12.04 9.94 9.50
CA PRO A 218 -10.71 9.95 10.10
C PRO A 218 -10.06 8.55 10.10
N SER A 219 -9.64 8.08 8.92
CA SER A 219 -9.15 6.70 8.70
C SER A 219 -7.81 6.36 9.36
N ASN A 220 -7.08 7.35 9.91
CA ASN A 220 -5.74 7.17 10.51
C ASN A 220 -5.63 7.61 11.98
N PHE A 221 -6.70 8.12 12.60
CA PHE A 221 -6.73 8.47 14.02
C PHE A 221 -8.14 8.31 14.61
N ARG A 222 -8.27 8.36 15.93
CA ARG A 222 -9.57 8.41 16.61
C ARG A 222 -9.64 9.59 17.55
N LEU A 223 -10.86 10.13 17.71
CA LEU A 223 -11.19 11.06 18.77
C LEU A 223 -11.96 10.31 19.84
N GLU A 224 -11.45 10.30 21.06
CA GLU A 224 -12.07 9.65 22.22
C GLU A 224 -12.50 10.69 23.26
N GLY A 225 -13.52 10.39 24.05
CA GLY A 225 -14.10 11.28 25.07
C GLY A 225 -15.41 11.91 24.63
N PHE A 226 -15.57 13.23 24.84
CA PHE A 226 -16.81 13.95 24.56
C PHE A 226 -16.92 14.36 23.08
N THR A 227 -17.26 13.40 22.22
CA THR A 227 -17.34 13.60 20.77
C THR A 227 -18.78 13.59 20.24
N SER A 228 -19.02 14.25 19.11
CA SER A 228 -20.23 14.12 18.29
C SER A 228 -19.92 14.42 16.83
N ALA A 229 -20.45 13.61 15.92
CA ALA A 229 -20.38 13.81 14.48
C ALA A 229 -21.80 13.83 13.90
N VAL A 230 -21.94 14.33 12.68
CA VAL A 230 -23.20 14.28 11.92
C VAL A 230 -23.02 13.23 10.84
N GLU A 231 -23.88 12.22 10.84
CA GLU A 231 -23.79 11.13 9.88
C GLU A 231 -24.34 11.52 8.50
N VAL A 232 -24.02 10.73 7.47
CA VAL A 232 -24.37 11.01 6.08
C VAL A 232 -25.89 11.07 5.86
N ASP A 233 -26.63 10.18 6.53
CA ASP A 233 -28.09 10.12 6.51
C ASP A 233 -28.74 11.34 7.18
N GLU A 234 -28.09 11.92 8.20
CA GLU A 234 -28.50 13.20 8.80
C GLU A 234 -28.19 14.40 7.90
N LEU A 235 -27.09 14.38 7.16
CA LEU A 235 -26.72 15.43 6.19
C LEU A 235 -27.57 15.40 4.92
N ARG A 236 -28.08 14.22 4.53
CA ARG A 236 -28.80 14.02 3.26
C ARG A 236 -30.04 14.92 3.10
N PRO A 237 -30.97 15.04 4.08
CA PRO A 237 -32.12 15.92 3.96
C PRO A 237 -31.71 17.38 3.77
N LEU A 238 -30.69 17.85 4.50
CA LEU A 238 -30.15 19.20 4.38
C LEU A 238 -29.56 19.43 2.98
N ALA A 239 -28.74 18.50 2.49
CA ALA A 239 -28.18 18.56 1.13
C ALA A 239 -29.28 18.64 0.05
N ARG A 240 -30.35 17.82 0.17
CA ARG A 240 -31.49 17.87 -0.77
C ARG A 240 -32.22 19.20 -0.73
N ALA A 241 -32.53 19.71 0.45
CA ALA A 241 -33.28 20.96 0.62
C ALA A 241 -32.60 22.14 -0.08
N HIS A 242 -31.27 22.11 -0.18
CA HIS A 242 -30.46 23.15 -0.82
C HIS A 242 -29.92 22.78 -2.22
N GLY A 243 -30.24 21.59 -2.74
CA GLY A 243 -29.75 21.14 -4.05
C GLY A 243 -28.22 20.98 -4.12
N LEU A 244 -27.58 20.65 -3.00
CA LEU A 244 -26.13 20.51 -2.88
C LEU A 244 -25.70 19.04 -3.02
N PRO A 245 -24.60 18.75 -3.74
CA PRO A 245 -23.95 17.44 -3.69
C PRO A 245 -23.44 17.13 -2.29
N LEU A 246 -23.70 15.91 -1.81
CA LEU A 246 -23.11 15.34 -0.60
C LEU A 246 -22.02 14.33 -0.98
N VAL A 247 -20.77 14.68 -0.69
CA VAL A 247 -19.59 13.85 -0.95
C VAL A 247 -19.09 13.25 0.35
N ALA A 248 -18.84 11.94 0.37
CA ALA A 248 -18.23 11.24 1.51
C ALA A 248 -16.86 10.67 1.11
N ASP A 249 -15.78 11.14 1.72
CA ASP A 249 -14.45 10.55 1.58
C ASP A 249 -14.17 9.59 2.72
N LEU A 250 -14.29 8.30 2.43
CA LEU A 250 -14.04 7.23 3.40
C LEU A 250 -12.57 6.91 3.50
N GLY A 251 -11.84 7.10 2.40
CA GLY A 251 -10.42 6.82 2.30
C GLY A 251 -10.01 5.35 2.41
N SER A 252 -10.72 4.48 3.14
CA SER A 252 -10.28 3.15 3.57
C SER A 252 -10.35 2.05 2.51
N GLY A 253 -11.26 2.16 1.54
CA GLY A 253 -11.44 1.12 0.53
C GLY A 253 -12.39 0.00 0.92
N LEU A 254 -13.07 0.08 2.07
CA LEU A 254 -14.09 -0.89 2.43
C LEU A 254 -15.35 -0.66 1.57
N LEU A 255 -15.73 -1.65 0.75
CA LEU A 255 -16.86 -1.50 -0.18
C LEU A 255 -18.21 -1.93 0.41
N VAL A 256 -18.18 -2.93 1.30
CA VAL A 256 -19.35 -3.50 1.98
C VAL A 256 -19.01 -3.75 3.45
N PRO A 257 -20.01 -3.87 4.35
CA PRO A 257 -19.77 -4.08 5.77
C PRO A 257 -18.90 -5.31 6.06
N ASP A 258 -17.96 -5.18 6.99
CA ASP A 258 -17.08 -6.25 7.43
C ASP A 258 -17.30 -6.52 8.94
N PRO A 259 -17.64 -7.76 9.35
CA PRO A 259 -17.88 -8.09 10.75
C PRO A 259 -16.66 -7.87 11.67
N GLN A 260 -15.43 -7.90 11.14
CA GLN A 260 -14.23 -7.59 11.93
C GLN A 260 -14.04 -6.09 12.12
N LEU A 261 -14.64 -5.26 11.27
CA LEU A 261 -14.52 -3.81 11.28
C LEU A 261 -15.90 -3.14 11.42
N PRO A 262 -16.69 -3.45 12.47
CA PRO A 262 -18.10 -3.04 12.56
C PRO A 262 -18.31 -1.52 12.68
N SER A 263 -17.26 -0.76 12.99
CA SER A 263 -17.30 0.71 13.10
C SER A 263 -16.58 1.41 11.95
N GLU A 264 -16.02 0.67 11.00
CA GLU A 264 -15.41 1.26 9.81
C GLU A 264 -16.51 1.50 8.76
N PRO A 265 -16.66 2.73 8.23
CA PRO A 265 -17.66 3.00 7.21
C PRO A 265 -17.29 2.33 5.89
N ASP A 266 -18.29 1.74 5.25
CA ASP A 266 -18.18 1.13 3.93
C ASP A 266 -18.93 1.93 2.86
N ALA A 267 -18.52 1.77 1.60
CA ALA A 267 -19.09 2.52 0.49
C ALA A 267 -20.58 2.22 0.26
N ALA A 268 -21.02 0.96 0.40
CA ALA A 268 -22.40 0.58 0.16
C ALA A 268 -23.35 1.24 1.18
N SER A 269 -23.08 1.09 2.49
CA SER A 269 -23.90 1.69 3.54
C SER A 269 -23.95 3.21 3.45
N VAL A 270 -22.84 3.86 3.09
CA VAL A 270 -22.76 5.32 2.96
C VAL A 270 -23.54 5.84 1.75
N LEU A 271 -23.54 5.11 0.65
CA LEU A 271 -24.39 5.42 -0.52
C LEU A 271 -25.88 5.22 -0.20
N GLU A 272 -26.23 4.13 0.50
CA GLU A 272 -27.60 3.89 0.97
C GLU A 272 -28.09 4.98 1.94
N GLY A 273 -27.19 5.48 2.80
CA GLY A 273 -27.41 6.65 3.66
C GLY A 273 -27.62 7.96 2.89
N GLY A 274 -27.34 7.98 1.58
CA GLY A 274 -27.73 9.06 0.68
C GLY A 274 -26.60 9.93 0.16
N ALA A 275 -25.33 9.56 0.38
CA ALA A 275 -24.22 10.23 -0.30
C ALA A 275 -24.43 10.22 -1.83
N ASP A 276 -24.22 11.36 -2.49
CA ASP A 276 -24.29 11.43 -3.95
C ASP A 276 -23.01 10.85 -4.59
N LEU A 277 -21.91 10.86 -3.83
CA LEU A 277 -20.59 10.38 -4.24
C LEU A 277 -19.78 9.90 -3.03
N VAL A 278 -19.19 8.72 -3.13
CA VAL A 278 -18.21 8.16 -2.20
C VAL A 278 -16.82 8.14 -2.84
N ILE A 279 -15.81 8.54 -2.06
CA ILE A 279 -14.39 8.41 -2.39
C ILE A 279 -13.76 7.32 -1.52
N ALA A 280 -12.99 6.44 -2.15
CA ALA A 280 -12.24 5.37 -1.48
C ALA A 280 -10.87 5.11 -2.14
N SER A 281 -9.96 4.44 -1.43
CA SER A 281 -8.66 4.02 -1.98
C SER A 281 -8.66 2.52 -2.32
N GLY A 282 -8.06 2.16 -3.45
CA GLY A 282 -7.98 0.76 -3.89
C GLY A 282 -6.91 -0.09 -3.19
N ASP A 283 -5.86 0.52 -2.63
CA ASP A 283 -4.68 -0.14 -2.06
C ASP A 283 -4.68 -0.21 -0.53
N LYS A 284 -5.86 -0.14 0.09
CA LYS A 284 -6.04 -0.24 1.53
C LYS A 284 -6.88 -1.47 1.87
N LEU A 285 -8.07 -1.33 2.47
CA LEU A 285 -8.92 -2.45 2.86
C LEU A 285 -9.47 -3.24 1.67
N LEU A 286 -9.58 -2.61 0.49
CA LEU A 286 -9.93 -3.34 -0.73
C LEU A 286 -8.88 -4.39 -1.12
N GLY A 287 -7.61 -4.19 -0.74
CA GLY A 287 -6.53 -5.12 -1.04
C GLY A 287 -6.05 -5.13 -2.49
N GLY A 288 -6.40 -4.10 -3.27
CA GLY A 288 -6.05 -3.97 -4.69
C GLY A 288 -4.83 -3.06 -4.95
N PRO A 289 -4.65 -2.62 -6.21
CA PRO A 289 -3.58 -1.69 -6.57
C PRO A 289 -3.92 -0.26 -6.11
N GLN A 290 -2.94 0.64 -6.18
CA GLN A 290 -3.20 2.06 -5.95
C GLN A 290 -4.25 2.56 -6.95
N ALA A 291 -5.36 3.06 -6.43
CA ALA A 291 -6.45 3.62 -7.21
C ALA A 291 -7.27 4.57 -6.32
N GLY A 292 -7.88 5.58 -6.93
CA GLY A 292 -8.95 6.38 -6.35
C GLY A 292 -10.27 5.93 -6.93
N LEU A 293 -11.19 5.53 -6.07
CA LEU A 293 -12.50 5.02 -6.44
C LEU A 293 -13.53 6.09 -6.18
N LEU A 294 -14.31 6.42 -7.20
CA LEU A 294 -15.43 7.36 -7.14
C LEU A 294 -16.69 6.55 -7.45
N LEU A 295 -17.54 6.31 -6.46
CA LEU A 295 -18.75 5.49 -6.54
C LEU A 295 -19.96 6.35 -6.23
N GLY A 296 -21.04 6.28 -6.99
CA GLY A 296 -22.24 7.05 -6.65
C GLY A 296 -23.27 7.16 -7.76
N GLY A 297 -24.05 8.23 -7.72
CA GLY A 297 -25.10 8.48 -8.71
C GLY A 297 -24.53 8.77 -10.10
N SER A 298 -25.22 8.29 -11.14
CA SER A 298 -24.75 8.37 -12.54
C SER A 298 -24.44 9.81 -12.97
N ASN A 299 -25.27 10.78 -12.54
CA ASN A 299 -25.08 12.20 -12.84
C ASN A 299 -23.83 12.79 -12.18
N ALA A 300 -23.54 12.42 -10.93
CA ALA A 300 -22.36 12.90 -10.21
C ALA A 300 -21.08 12.36 -10.87
N VAL A 301 -21.03 11.05 -11.12
CA VAL A 301 -19.88 10.41 -11.77
C VAL A 301 -19.68 10.91 -13.19
N ALA A 302 -20.74 11.08 -13.98
CA ALA A 302 -20.65 11.64 -15.34
C ALA A 302 -20.09 13.07 -15.35
N ARG A 303 -20.50 13.91 -14.38
CA ARG A 303 -19.96 15.27 -14.23
C ARG A 303 -18.46 15.26 -13.96
N LEU A 304 -17.98 14.37 -13.09
CA LEU A 304 -16.56 14.21 -12.80
C LEU A 304 -15.79 13.67 -14.02
N ALA A 305 -16.32 12.65 -14.70
CA ALA A 305 -15.69 12.04 -15.86
C ALA A 305 -15.56 13.00 -17.05
N ALA A 306 -16.51 13.94 -17.21
CA ALA A 306 -16.49 14.97 -18.25
C ALA A 306 -15.49 16.11 -17.95
N HIS A 307 -15.04 16.26 -16.71
CA HIS A 307 -14.13 17.35 -16.34
C HIS A 307 -12.73 17.13 -16.93
N PRO A 308 -12.07 18.16 -17.53
CA PRO A 308 -10.75 18.00 -18.16
C PRO A 308 -9.68 17.39 -17.25
N LEU A 309 -9.74 17.69 -15.95
CA LEU A 309 -8.81 17.13 -14.95
C LEU A 309 -8.89 15.60 -14.85
N ALA A 310 -10.03 14.98 -15.17
CA ALA A 310 -10.18 13.52 -15.17
C ALA A 310 -9.15 12.85 -16.07
N ARG A 311 -8.74 13.51 -17.16
CA ARG A 311 -7.69 13.00 -18.06
C ARG A 311 -6.30 13.02 -17.41
N ALA A 312 -6.01 13.99 -16.55
CA ALA A 312 -4.73 14.13 -15.87
C ALA A 312 -4.61 13.12 -14.71
N VAL A 313 -5.71 12.86 -14.01
CA VAL A 313 -5.75 11.91 -12.88
C VAL A 313 -6.14 10.49 -13.29
N ARG A 314 -6.25 10.21 -14.59
CA ARG A 314 -6.75 8.93 -15.11
C ARG A 314 -5.90 7.74 -14.65
N ALA A 315 -6.54 6.66 -14.24
CA ALA A 315 -5.86 5.41 -13.89
C ALA A 315 -5.14 4.78 -15.10
N ASP A 316 -3.95 4.24 -14.86
CA ASP A 316 -3.16 3.54 -15.87
C ASP A 316 -3.68 2.11 -16.11
N LYS A 317 -3.14 1.42 -17.13
CA LYS A 317 -3.66 0.08 -17.53
C LYS A 317 -3.35 -1.01 -16.49
N LEU A 318 -2.23 -0.89 -15.78
CA LEU A 318 -1.78 -1.86 -14.79
C LEU A 318 -2.70 -1.82 -13.58
N ALA A 319 -2.99 -0.61 -13.07
CA ALA A 319 -3.93 -0.42 -11.98
C ALA A 319 -5.34 -0.93 -12.33
N LEU A 320 -5.83 -0.65 -13.55
CA LEU A 320 -7.16 -1.14 -13.99
C LEU A 320 -7.23 -2.67 -14.05
N ALA A 321 -6.23 -3.32 -14.63
CA ALA A 321 -6.18 -4.79 -14.74
C ALA A 321 -6.09 -5.46 -13.36
N ALA A 322 -5.21 -4.96 -12.48
CA ALA A 322 -5.07 -5.50 -11.13
C ALA A 322 -6.32 -5.24 -10.28
N LEU A 323 -6.99 -4.10 -10.45
CA LEU A 323 -8.23 -3.78 -9.71
C LEU A 323 -9.36 -4.73 -10.11
N GLU A 324 -9.56 -4.96 -11.41
CA GLU A 324 -10.55 -5.92 -11.90
C GLU A 324 -10.30 -7.32 -11.35
N ALA A 325 -9.06 -7.80 -11.43
CA ALA A 325 -8.69 -9.12 -10.93
C ALA A 325 -8.76 -9.22 -9.39
N THR A 326 -8.59 -8.12 -8.67
CA THR A 326 -8.79 -8.07 -7.20
C THR A 326 -10.26 -8.27 -6.85
N LEU A 327 -11.16 -7.67 -7.63
CA LEU A 327 -12.61 -7.70 -7.38
C LEU A 327 -13.28 -8.99 -7.86
N THR A 328 -12.76 -9.60 -8.92
CA THR A 328 -13.35 -10.80 -9.54
C THR A 328 -12.62 -12.10 -9.19
N GLY A 329 -11.40 -12.01 -8.65
CA GLY A 329 -10.57 -13.14 -8.26
C GLY A 329 -10.89 -13.68 -6.86
N GLY A 330 -9.97 -14.49 -6.34
CA GLY A 330 -10.01 -14.97 -4.96
C GLY A 330 -9.72 -13.86 -3.92
N PRO A 331 -9.82 -14.17 -2.61
CA PRO A 331 -9.66 -13.18 -1.56
C PRO A 331 -8.29 -12.49 -1.63
N ALA A 332 -8.31 -11.16 -1.49
CA ALA A 332 -7.08 -10.38 -1.46
C ALA A 332 -6.23 -10.74 -0.22
N PRO A 333 -4.90 -10.64 -0.29
CA PRO A 333 -4.02 -10.86 0.87
C PRO A 333 -4.39 -10.02 2.09
N VAL A 334 -4.86 -8.78 1.88
CA VAL A 334 -5.39 -7.92 2.96
C VAL A 334 -6.58 -8.57 3.65
N THR A 335 -7.56 -9.06 2.88
CA THR A 335 -8.75 -9.75 3.42
C THR A 335 -8.37 -11.01 4.19
N THR A 336 -7.45 -11.81 3.66
CA THR A 336 -6.94 -13.03 4.32
C THR A 336 -6.23 -12.72 5.63
N ALA A 337 -5.38 -11.69 5.66
CA ALA A 337 -4.64 -11.30 6.87
C ALA A 337 -5.54 -10.66 7.94
N LEU A 338 -6.55 -9.89 7.52
CA LEU A 338 -7.59 -9.36 8.38
C LEU A 338 -8.33 -10.51 9.08
N HIS A 339 -8.87 -11.44 8.30
CA HIS A 339 -9.67 -12.58 8.79
C HIS A 339 -8.85 -13.80 9.24
N ALA A 340 -7.53 -13.65 9.46
CA ALA A 340 -6.70 -14.78 9.83
C ALA A 340 -7.14 -15.38 11.17
N ASP A 341 -7.31 -16.70 11.20
CA ASP A 341 -7.71 -17.46 12.38
C ASP A 341 -6.64 -17.37 13.48
N PRO A 342 -6.96 -16.81 14.67
CA PRO A 342 -6.03 -16.69 15.78
C PRO A 342 -5.43 -18.02 16.24
N ASP A 343 -6.18 -19.12 16.19
CA ASP A 343 -5.68 -20.44 16.60
C ASP A 343 -4.68 -20.98 15.59
N ARG A 344 -4.95 -20.78 14.30
CA ARG A 344 -3.98 -21.11 13.23
C ARG A 344 -2.70 -20.27 13.34
N LEU A 345 -2.81 -18.99 13.67
CA LEU A 345 -1.65 -18.12 13.92
C LEU A 345 -0.84 -18.59 15.12
N ARG A 346 -1.52 -19.03 16.18
CA ARG A 346 -0.88 -19.62 17.36
C ARG A 346 -0.05 -20.85 16.99
N ASP A 347 -0.67 -21.80 16.29
CA ASP A 347 -0.02 -23.04 15.86
C ASP A 347 1.24 -22.76 15.02
N ARG A 348 1.16 -21.78 14.11
CA ARG A 348 2.29 -21.36 13.28
C ARG A 348 3.40 -20.71 14.11
N ALA A 349 3.04 -19.83 15.04
CA ALA A 349 3.99 -19.19 15.95
C ALA A 349 4.66 -20.20 16.88
N GLU A 350 3.93 -21.17 17.42
CA GLU A 350 4.46 -22.24 18.28
C GLU A 350 5.45 -23.14 17.53
N ARG A 351 5.16 -23.51 16.28
CA ARG A 351 6.11 -24.25 15.43
C ARG A 351 7.40 -23.46 15.19
N LEU A 352 7.30 -22.18 14.86
CA LEU A 352 8.47 -21.32 14.66
C LEU A 352 9.25 -21.15 15.97
N GLY A 353 8.56 -20.84 17.07
CA GLY A 353 9.16 -20.66 18.40
C GLY A 353 9.90 -21.90 18.87
N ALA A 354 9.31 -23.09 18.72
CA ALA A 354 9.96 -24.36 19.04
C ALA A 354 11.22 -24.60 18.19
N ALA A 355 11.18 -24.29 16.89
CA ALA A 355 12.30 -24.48 15.98
C ALA A 355 13.49 -23.53 16.22
N VAL A 356 13.29 -22.43 16.94
CA VAL A 356 14.32 -21.42 17.22
C VAL A 356 14.59 -21.23 18.72
N GLY A 357 13.92 -22.00 19.59
CA GLY A 357 14.06 -21.91 21.04
C GLY A 357 13.54 -20.61 21.66
N ALA A 358 12.49 -20.01 21.08
CA ALA A 358 11.93 -18.73 21.54
C ALA A 358 10.47 -18.86 22.01
N PRO A 359 10.07 -18.10 23.05
CA PRO A 359 8.71 -18.13 23.55
C PRO A 359 7.71 -17.45 22.58
N VAL A 360 6.48 -17.93 22.60
CA VAL A 360 5.34 -17.34 21.90
C VAL A 360 4.51 -16.54 22.88
N VAL A 361 4.05 -15.36 22.46
CA VAL A 361 3.25 -14.44 23.29
C VAL A 361 2.01 -14.00 22.53
N ALA A 362 0.92 -13.74 23.26
CA ALA A 362 -0.25 -13.08 22.69
C ALA A 362 0.14 -11.69 22.18
N HIS A 363 -0.26 -11.39 20.95
CA HIS A 363 0.06 -10.12 20.29
C HIS A 363 -1.05 -9.73 19.33
N ASP A 364 -1.70 -8.61 19.60
CA ASP A 364 -2.70 -8.09 18.67
C ASP A 364 -2.02 -7.43 17.47
N GLY A 365 -2.35 -7.96 16.30
CA GLY A 365 -2.12 -7.31 15.02
C GLY A 365 -2.97 -6.05 14.88
N ARG A 366 -2.76 -5.33 13.79
CA ARG A 366 -3.47 -4.07 13.49
C ARG A 366 -3.80 -3.99 12.01
N VAL A 367 -4.88 -3.29 11.68
CA VAL A 367 -5.19 -2.97 10.29
C VAL A 367 -4.09 -2.09 9.67
N GLY A 368 -3.65 -1.03 10.35
CA GLY A 368 -2.57 -0.14 9.86
C GLY A 368 -3.10 1.12 9.17
N GLY A 369 -2.30 1.74 8.29
CA GLY A 369 -2.64 3.02 7.62
C GLY A 369 -3.75 2.91 6.55
N GLY A 370 -4.58 1.87 6.66
CA GLY A 370 -5.62 1.47 5.72
C GLY A 370 -7.05 1.81 6.13
N GLY A 371 -7.27 2.28 7.37
CA GLY A 371 -8.60 2.39 7.98
C GLY A 371 -8.64 1.72 9.34
N ALA A 372 -9.77 1.83 10.03
CA ALA A 372 -10.04 1.19 11.33
C ALA A 372 -8.92 1.37 12.39
N PRO A 373 -8.46 2.62 12.64
CA PRO A 373 -7.31 2.88 13.50
C PRO A 373 -7.55 2.43 14.93
N GLY A 374 -6.84 1.42 15.41
CA GLY A 374 -6.99 0.92 16.79
C GLY A 374 -8.02 -0.20 16.98
N VAL A 375 -8.50 -0.84 15.91
CA VAL A 375 -9.13 -2.17 16.02
C VAL A 375 -8.03 -3.22 16.26
N PRO A 376 -8.03 -3.93 17.40
CA PRO A 376 -7.09 -5.03 17.63
C PRO A 376 -7.48 -6.25 16.78
N LEU A 377 -6.47 -6.93 16.24
CA LEU A 377 -6.65 -8.21 15.55
C LEU A 377 -6.00 -9.32 16.40
N PRO A 378 -6.76 -10.10 17.18
CA PRO A 378 -6.23 -11.08 18.12
C PRO A 378 -5.28 -12.08 17.44
N GLY A 379 -4.08 -12.23 17.99
CA GLY A 379 -3.03 -13.04 17.38
C GLY A 379 -1.88 -13.40 18.31
N TRP A 380 -0.80 -13.89 17.71
CA TRP A 380 0.37 -14.42 18.40
C TRP A 380 1.65 -14.05 17.68
N ALA A 381 2.71 -13.82 18.45
CA ALA A 381 4.04 -13.52 17.92
C ALA A 381 5.12 -14.34 18.62
N VAL A 382 6.19 -14.67 17.88
CA VAL A 382 7.42 -15.20 18.47
C VAL A 382 8.23 -14.05 19.05
N ARG A 383 8.58 -14.14 20.33
CA ARG A 383 9.30 -13.08 21.07
C ARG A 383 10.79 -13.35 21.05
N LEU A 384 11.54 -12.52 20.33
CA LEU A 384 13.00 -12.56 20.21
C LEU A 384 13.65 -11.39 20.96
N PRO A 385 14.97 -11.44 21.23
CA PRO A 385 15.72 -10.28 21.72
C PRO A 385 15.59 -9.08 20.77
N GLU A 386 15.48 -7.87 21.30
CA GLU A 386 15.36 -6.64 20.51
C GLU A 386 16.46 -6.50 19.44
N ALA A 387 17.69 -6.91 19.78
CA ALA A 387 18.85 -6.87 18.89
C ALA A 387 18.72 -7.77 17.64
N ALA A 388 17.78 -8.72 17.61
CA ALA A 388 17.50 -9.52 16.40
C ALA A 388 16.83 -8.69 15.30
N ALA A 389 16.11 -7.62 15.65
CA ALA A 389 15.35 -6.81 14.69
C ALA A 389 16.19 -6.19 13.55
N PRO A 390 17.33 -5.51 13.81
CA PRO A 390 18.17 -5.01 12.71
C PRO A 390 18.71 -6.14 11.83
N LEU A 391 19.13 -7.27 12.42
CA LEU A 391 19.67 -8.42 11.69
C LEU A 391 18.61 -9.04 10.75
N LEU A 392 17.36 -9.13 11.21
CA LEU A 392 16.23 -9.56 10.39
C LEU A 392 15.96 -8.61 9.22
N ARG A 393 15.99 -7.29 9.46
CA ARG A 393 15.75 -6.29 8.41
C ARG A 393 16.82 -6.27 7.33
N THR A 394 18.08 -6.50 7.71
CA THR A 394 19.22 -6.50 6.78
C THR A 394 19.57 -7.91 6.26
N GLY A 395 18.83 -8.93 6.71
CA GLY A 395 19.01 -10.32 6.30
C GLY A 395 18.51 -10.62 4.88
N ARG A 396 18.69 -11.86 4.45
CA ARG A 396 18.17 -12.39 3.17
C ARG A 396 17.44 -13.72 3.42
N PRO A 397 16.09 -13.76 3.34
CA PRO A 397 15.19 -12.65 3.03
C PRO A 397 15.20 -11.55 4.10
N ALA A 398 14.84 -10.33 3.71
CA ALA A 398 14.59 -9.25 4.66
C ALA A 398 13.25 -9.51 5.36
N VAL A 399 13.26 -9.47 6.69
CA VAL A 399 12.06 -9.65 7.53
C VAL A 399 11.89 -8.38 8.34
N LEU A 400 10.70 -7.79 8.31
CA LEU A 400 10.37 -6.64 9.16
C LEU A 400 9.56 -7.11 10.37
N PRO A 401 10.20 -7.28 11.55
CA PRO A 401 9.48 -7.54 12.80
C PRO A 401 8.95 -6.24 13.40
N ARG A 402 8.13 -6.36 14.44
CA ARG A 402 7.74 -5.23 15.29
C ARG A 402 8.63 -5.17 16.53
N VAL A 403 9.20 -4.01 16.83
CA VAL A 403 9.89 -3.78 18.11
C VAL A 403 8.92 -3.14 19.09
N HIS A 404 8.67 -3.81 20.22
CA HIS A 404 7.76 -3.35 21.26
C HIS A 404 8.21 -3.89 22.62
N ASP A 405 8.12 -3.07 23.67
CA ASP A 405 8.50 -3.44 25.05
C ASP A 405 9.84 -4.19 25.16
N ARG A 406 10.87 -3.62 24.51
CA ARG A 406 12.24 -4.16 24.44
C ARG A 406 12.33 -5.59 23.90
N ALA A 407 11.41 -5.95 23.00
CA ALA A 407 11.40 -7.23 22.33
C ALA A 407 11.21 -7.07 20.82
N CYS A 408 11.80 -7.98 20.07
CA CYS A 408 11.54 -8.16 18.64
C CYS A 408 10.43 -9.20 18.49
N LEU A 409 9.24 -8.76 18.05
CA LEU A 409 8.06 -9.59 17.83
C LEU A 409 7.97 -9.96 16.35
N VAL A 410 7.92 -11.26 16.08
CA VAL A 410 7.70 -11.83 14.75
C VAL A 410 6.26 -12.36 14.70
N ASP A 411 5.37 -11.57 14.10
CA ASP A 411 3.95 -11.90 13.90
C ASP A 411 3.74 -12.45 12.49
N LEU A 412 3.14 -13.64 12.38
CA LEU A 412 2.98 -14.36 11.11
C LEU A 412 1.69 -14.01 10.36
N ARG A 413 0.83 -13.11 10.88
CA ARG A 413 -0.45 -12.71 10.28
C ARG A 413 -0.33 -12.31 8.81
N CYS A 414 0.72 -11.54 8.49
CA CYS A 414 0.95 -11.01 7.14
C CYS A 414 2.01 -11.77 6.36
N VAL A 415 2.48 -12.91 6.88
CA VAL A 415 3.42 -13.81 6.20
C VAL A 415 2.60 -14.95 5.59
N PRO A 416 2.64 -15.17 4.26
CA PRO A 416 2.01 -16.34 3.65
C PRO A 416 2.55 -17.64 4.24
N GLU A 417 1.70 -18.66 4.46
CA GLU A 417 2.17 -19.93 5.04
C GLU A 417 3.27 -20.60 4.19
N SER A 418 3.26 -20.39 2.87
CA SER A 418 4.31 -20.88 1.96
C SER A 418 5.70 -20.26 2.22
N GLU A 419 5.77 -19.16 2.96
CA GLU A 419 7.01 -18.47 3.34
C GLU A 419 7.49 -18.85 4.75
N ASP A 420 6.79 -19.70 5.50
CA ASP A 420 7.12 -20.07 6.88
C ASP A 420 8.54 -20.63 7.01
N GLU A 421 8.96 -21.45 6.05
CA GLU A 421 10.31 -22.03 6.04
C GLU A 421 11.40 -20.98 5.79
N ARG A 422 11.14 -20.04 4.87
CA ARG A 422 12.06 -18.94 4.58
C ARG A 422 12.17 -17.97 5.75
N LEU A 423 11.04 -17.70 6.42
CA LEU A 423 11.01 -16.93 7.66
C LEU A 423 11.82 -17.62 8.77
N ARG A 424 11.61 -18.92 8.97
CA ARG A 424 12.34 -19.73 9.96
C ARG A 424 13.85 -19.65 9.75
N ALA A 425 14.31 -19.87 8.53
CA ALA A 425 15.73 -19.77 8.19
C ALA A 425 16.30 -18.36 8.48
N ALA A 426 15.56 -17.31 8.16
CA ALA A 426 15.97 -15.92 8.45
C ALA A 426 16.08 -15.64 9.95
N VAL A 427 15.13 -16.13 10.76
CA VAL A 427 15.16 -16.01 12.22
C VAL A 427 16.34 -16.77 12.81
N GLN A 428 16.59 -18.01 12.39
CA GLN A 428 17.74 -18.81 12.84
C GLN A 428 19.07 -18.13 12.49
N ALA A 429 19.21 -17.57 11.29
CA ALA A 429 20.40 -16.84 10.88
C ALA A 429 20.63 -15.59 11.74
N ALA A 430 19.56 -14.81 12.01
CA ALA A 430 19.65 -13.63 12.86
C ALA A 430 20.06 -13.98 14.30
N LEU A 431 19.49 -15.04 14.88
CA LEU A 431 19.85 -15.49 16.25
C LEU A 431 21.27 -16.04 16.32
N THR A 432 21.72 -16.77 15.29
CA THR A 432 23.10 -17.28 15.21
C THR A 432 24.10 -16.13 15.14
N ALA A 433 23.81 -15.11 14.32
CA ALA A 433 24.66 -13.92 14.22
C ALA A 433 24.72 -13.14 15.54
N LEU A 434 23.61 -13.07 16.28
CA LEU A 434 23.56 -12.43 17.59
C LEU A 434 24.42 -13.18 18.62
N ALA A 435 24.29 -14.51 18.69
CA ALA A 435 25.10 -15.34 19.59
C ALA A 435 26.61 -15.28 19.27
N GLY A 436 26.96 -15.15 17.99
CA GLY A 436 28.35 -14.97 17.54
C GLY A 436 28.95 -13.62 17.92
N ALA A 437 28.13 -12.57 18.02
CA ALA A 437 28.57 -11.23 18.44
C ALA A 437 28.87 -11.16 19.96
N ASP A 438 28.12 -11.91 20.78
CA ASP A 438 28.35 -12.01 22.23
C ASP A 438 29.53 -12.93 22.61
N GLY A 439 30.04 -13.72 21.66
CA GLY A 439 31.13 -14.71 21.85
C GLY A 439 32.56 -14.25 21.51
N GLY A 440 32.78 -12.97 21.20
CA GLY A 440 34.12 -12.40 20.94
C GLY A 440 35.00 -12.34 22.21
N PRO A 441 36.34 -12.45 22.11
CA PRO A 441 37.22 -12.77 23.24
C PRO A 441 37.40 -11.56 24.17
N GLY A 442 36.47 -11.41 25.13
CA GLY A 442 36.52 -10.42 26.21
C GLY A 442 36.51 -11.03 27.61
N GLY A 443 36.90 -12.30 27.73
CA GLY A 443 36.82 -13.07 28.98
C GLY A 443 38.05 -13.93 29.24
N ALA A 444 39.24 -13.32 29.29
CA ALA A 444 40.41 -13.95 29.91
C ALA A 444 41.18 -12.88 30.71
N ARG A 445 40.95 -12.93 32.02
CA ARG A 445 41.75 -12.47 33.17
C ARG A 445 42.50 -11.14 33.09
#